data_AF-A0A0C3BDI5-F1
#
_entry.id   AF-A0A0C3BDI5-F1
#
_cell.length_a   1.000
_cell.length_b   1.000
_cell.length_c   1.000
_cell.angle_alpha   90.00
_cell.angle_beta   90.00
_cell.angle_gamma   90.00
#
_symmetry.space_group_name_H-M   'P 1'
#
loop_
_entity.id
_entity.type
_entity.pdbx_description
1 polymer ?
#
loop_
_entity_poly.entity_id
_entity_poly.type
_entity_poly.pdbx_seq_one_letter_code
_entity_poly.pdbx_strand_id
1 'polypeptide(L)' 'MKAPVKDPFEHLPEAPDLRGQITIEEIRPVYSGPYSCVYRGKYEKNGETVVVAVKILNKMRGAALETVLRVRNYS' A
#
# COMPACT_ATOMS: atom_id res chain seq x y z
N MET A 1 29.12 17.28 6.65
CA MET A 1 28.30 16.56 5.63
C MET A 1 27.37 15.61 6.38
N LYS A 2 26.05 15.69 6.19
CA LYS A 2 25.13 14.69 6.75
C LYS A 2 25.31 13.39 5.96
N ALA A 3 25.46 12.25 6.65
CA ALA A 3 25.49 10.96 5.98
C ALA A 3 24.20 10.77 5.16
N PRO A 4 24.26 10.18 3.95
CA PRO A 4 23.06 9.88 3.19
C PRO A 4 22.17 8.97 4.03
N VAL A 5 20.92 9.38 4.21
CA VAL A 5 19.90 8.53 4.85
C VAL A 5 19.68 7.37 3.90
N LYS A 6 20.17 6.19 4.28
CA LYS A 6 19.98 4.96 3.50
C LYS A 6 18.49 4.66 3.47
N ASP A 7 17.94 4.43 2.27
CA ASP A 7 16.53 4.07 2.14
C ASP A 7 16.30 2.76 2.91
N PRO A 8 15.44 2.76 3.94
CA PRO A 8 15.20 1.56 4.73
C PRO A 8 14.61 0.42 3.89
N PHE A 9 14.10 0.69 2.68
CA PHE A 9 13.46 -0.28 1.80
C PHE A 9 14.37 -0.82 0.68
N GLU A 10 15.63 -0.39 0.59
CA GLU A 10 16.60 -0.86 -0.42
C GLU A 10 16.76 -2.40 -0.49
N HIS A 11 16.50 -3.08 0.62
CA HIS A 11 16.60 -4.53 0.73
C HIS A 11 15.37 -5.28 0.18
N LEU A 12 14.30 -4.57 -0.15
CA LEU A 12 13.07 -5.17 -0.64
C LEU A 12 13.15 -5.34 -2.17
N PRO A 13 12.66 -6.48 -2.70
CA PRO A 13 12.58 -6.66 -4.14
C PRO A 13 11.60 -5.66 -4.74
N GLU A 14 11.84 -5.29 -6.01
CA GLU A 14 10.89 -4.48 -6.77
C GLU A 14 9.53 -5.19 -6.83
N ALA A 15 8.46 -4.46 -6.50
CA ALA A 15 7.12 -5.02 -6.51
C ALA A 15 6.68 -5.27 -7.98
N PRO A 16 6.09 -6.42 -8.29
CA PRO A 16 5.58 -6.67 -9.64
C PRO A 16 4.46 -5.68 -9.98
N ASP A 17 4.41 -5.25 -11.25
CA ASP A 17 3.29 -4.44 -11.74
C ASP A 17 2.04 -5.30 -11.93
N LEU A 18 1.04 -5.07 -11.08
CA LEU A 18 -0.24 -5.78 -11.09
C LEU A 18 -1.40 -4.92 -11.62
N ARG A 19 -1.11 -3.80 -12.29
CA ARG A 19 -2.15 -2.94 -12.87
C ARG A 19 -3.00 -3.72 -13.87
N GLY A 20 -4.32 -3.60 -13.75
CA GLY A 20 -5.30 -4.29 -14.60
C GLY A 20 -5.45 -5.79 -14.35
N GLN A 21 -4.67 -6.39 -13.46
CA GLN A 21 -4.72 -7.83 -13.15
C GLN A 21 -5.54 -8.13 -11.89
N ILE A 22 -5.68 -7.16 -11.00
CA ILE A 22 -6.39 -7.33 -9.72
C ILE A 22 -7.88 -7.05 -9.90
N THR A 23 -8.71 -8.01 -9.48
CA THR A 23 -10.16 -7.83 -9.33
C THR A 23 -10.50 -7.65 -7.85
N ILE A 24 -11.23 -6.60 -7.50
CA ILE A 24 -11.75 -6.39 -6.13
C ILE A 24 -12.96 -7.31 -5.94
N GLU A 25 -12.95 -8.14 -4.89
CA GLU A 25 -14.00 -9.15 -4.65
C GLU A 25 -15.26 -8.55 -4.02
N GLU A 26 -15.12 -7.51 -3.20
CA GLU A 26 -16.22 -6.88 -2.47
C GLU A 26 -16.24 -5.36 -2.67
N ILE A 27 -17.43 -4.80 -2.90
CA ILE A 27 -17.62 -3.35 -3.06
C ILE A 27 -17.34 -2.60 -1.74
N ARG A 28 -17.51 -3.27 -0.59
CA ARG A 28 -17.25 -2.68 0.73
C ARG A 28 -15.80 -2.90 1.14
N PRO A 29 -15.12 -1.88 1.69
CA PRO A 29 -13.77 -2.05 2.19
C PRO A 29 -13.76 -2.92 3.46
N VAL A 30 -12.73 -3.76 3.60
CA VAL A 30 -12.44 -4.52 4.83
C VAL A 30 -12.01 -3.58 5.95
N TYR A 31 -11.37 -2.46 5.59
CA TYR A 31 -11.01 -1.40 6.52
C TYR A 31 -11.12 -0.03 5.84
N SER A 32 -11.69 0.95 6.54
CA SER A 32 -11.70 2.35 6.10
C SER A 32 -11.02 3.20 7.17
N GLY A 33 -10.00 3.95 6.76
CA GLY A 33 -9.27 4.89 7.59
C GLY A 33 -9.26 6.30 6.98
N PRO A 34 -8.78 7.31 7.73
CA PRO A 34 -8.84 8.71 7.30
C PRO A 34 -8.17 9.00 5.95
N TYR A 35 -7.13 8.25 5.62
CA TYR A 35 -6.29 8.48 4.43
C TYR A 35 -6.36 7.35 3.39
N SER A 36 -7.06 6.26 3.69
CA SER A 36 -7.11 5.11 2.79
C SER A 36 -8.23 4.13 3.14
N CYS A 37 -8.69 3.40 2.14
CA CYS A 37 -9.51 2.21 2.29
C CYS A 37 -8.72 0.97 1.86
N VAL A 38 -8.94 -0.15 2.53
CA VAL A 38 -8.35 -1.46 2.19
C VAL A 38 -9.46 -2.39 1.73
N TYR A 39 -9.29 -2.97 0.56
CA TYR A 39 -10.20 -3.93 -0.05
C TYR A 39 -9.55 -5.29 -0.17
N ARG A 40 -10.38 -6.34 -0.22
CA ARG A 40 -9.93 -7.67 -0.62
C ARG A 40 -9.97 -7.76 -2.14
N GLY A 41 -8.88 -8.21 -2.73
CA GLY A 41 -8.80 -8.48 -4.17
C GLY A 41 -8.18 -9.84 -4.44
N LYS A 42 -8.20 -10.21 -5.73
CA LYS A 42 -7.52 -11.40 -6.24
C LYS A 42 -6.92 -11.15 -7.60
N TYR A 43 -5.88 -11.90 -7.94
CA TYR A 43 -5.36 -12.00 -9.30
C TYR A 43 -4.89 -13.43 -9.56
N GLU A 44 -4.78 -13.82 -10.83
CA GLU A 44 -4.27 -15.13 -11.22
C GLU A 44 -2.76 -15.08 -11.39
N LYS A 45 -2.06 -16.08 -10.85
CA LYS A 45 -0.63 -16.27 -11.02
C LYS A 45 -0.35 -17.76 -11.20
N ASN A 46 0.23 -18.15 -12.32
CA ASN A 46 0.58 -19.54 -12.63
C ASN A 46 -0.60 -20.53 -12.50
N GLY A 47 -1.82 -20.09 -12.81
CA GLY A 47 -3.03 -20.92 -12.70
C GLY A 47 -3.59 -21.03 -11.28
N GLU A 48 -3.03 -20.29 -10.32
CA GLU A 48 -3.53 -20.17 -8.95
C GLU A 48 -4.10 -18.78 -8.68
N THR A 49 -5.26 -18.75 -8.02
CA THR A 49 -5.84 -17.51 -7.50
C THR A 49 -5.08 -17.04 -6.26
N VAL A 50 -4.48 -15.86 -6.35
CA VAL A 50 -3.78 -15.22 -5.23
C VAL A 50 -4.67 -14.15 -4.61
N VAL A 51 -4.97 -14.28 -3.32
CA VAL A 51 -5.71 -13.28 -2.55
C VAL A 51 -4.77 -12.17 -2.09
N VAL A 52 -5.18 -10.91 -2.26
CA VAL A 52 -4.39 -9.72 -1.93
C VAL A 52 -5.21 -8.68 -1.16
N ALA A 53 -4.52 -7.84 -0.40
CA ALA A 53 -5.08 -6.63 0.18
C ALA A 53 -4.74 -5.44 -0.73
N VAL A 54 -5.77 -4.71 -1.18
CA VAL A 54 -5.63 -3.54 -2.05
C VAL A 54 -5.88 -2.28 -1.24
N LYS A 55 -4.82 -1.49 -1.00
CA LYS A 55 -4.93 -0.22 -0.28
C LYS A 55 -5.12 0.93 -1.27
N ILE A 56 -6.33 1.49 -1.30
CA ILE A 56 -6.66 2.68 -2.09
C ILE A 56 -6.44 3.91 -1.21
N LEU A 57 -5.52 4.79 -1.62
CA LEU A 57 -5.28 6.05 -0.94
C LEU A 57 -6.37 7.06 -1.33
N ASN A 58 -6.92 7.77 -0.35
CA ASN A 58 -7.92 8.80 -0.60
C ASN A 58 -7.29 9.93 -1.41
N LYS A 59 -8.02 10.47 -2.39
CA LYS A 59 -7.58 11.64 -3.16
C LYS A 59 -7.57 12.85 -2.21
N MET A 60 -6.42 13.13 -1.59
CA MET A 60 -6.30 14.30 -0.72
C MET A 60 -6.34 15.56 -1.59
N ARG A 61 -7.41 16.35 -1.49
CA ARG A 61 -7.46 17.69 -2.09
C ARG A 61 -6.48 18.59 -1.31
N GLY A 62 -5.32 18.88 -1.88
CA GLY A 62 -4.50 20.04 -1.49
C GLY A 62 -3.33 19.83 -0.52
N ALA A 63 -2.91 18.61 -0.18
CA ALA A 63 -1.68 18.40 0.59
C ALA A 63 -0.84 17.28 -0.04
N ALA A 64 0.44 17.57 -0.29
CA ALA A 64 1.42 16.53 -0.55
C ALA A 64 1.35 15.51 0.59
N LEU A 65 1.49 14.22 0.29
CA LEU A 65 1.73 13.19 1.29
C LEU A 65 3.07 13.54 1.95
N GLU A 66 3.08 14.40 2.97
CA GLU A 66 4.20 14.41 3.90
C GLU A 66 4.25 13.01 4.50
N THR A 67 5.33 12.30 4.21
CA THR A 67 5.66 11.03 4.82
C THR A 67 5.82 11.28 6.32
N VAL A 68 4.71 11.21 7.08
CA VAL A 68 4.78 11.32 8.54
C VAL A 68 5.35 10.01 9.06
N LEU A 69 6.68 9.96 9.20
CA LEU A 69 7.37 8.91 9.92
C LEU A 69 7.04 9.08 11.41
N ARG A 70 5.91 8.51 11.86
CA ARG A 70 5.52 8.56 13.27
C ARG A 70 6.39 7.56 14.04
N VAL A 71 7.50 8.03 14.60
CA VAL A 71 8.27 7.28 15.59
C VAL A 71 7.37 7.05 16.79
N ARG A 72 6.87 5.82 16.97
CA ARG A 72 6.18 5.43 18.21
C ARG A 72 7.26 5.23 19.27
N ASN A 73 7.41 6.22 20.15
CA ASN A 73 8.08 6.01 21.42
C ASN A 73 7.08 5.27 22.32
N TYR A 74 7.40 4.01 22.66
CA TYR A 74 6.74 3.34 23.78
C TYR A 74 7.35 3.94 25.06
N SER A 75 6.51 4.59 25.86
CA SER A 75 6.79 5.04 27.23
C SER A 75 6.58 3.90 28.22
#